data_AF-A0A023G9T5-F1
#
_entry.id   AF-A0A023G9T5-F1
#
_cell.length_a   1.000
_cell.length_b   1.000
_cell.length_c   1.000
_cell.angle_alpha   90.00
_cell.angle_beta   90.00
_cell.angle_gamma   90.00
#
_symmetry.space_group_name_H-M   'P 1'
#
loop_
_entity.id
_entity.type
_entity.pdbx_description
1 polymer ?
#
loop_
_entity_poly.entity_id
_entity_poly.type
_entity_poly.pdbx_seq_one_letter_code
_entity_poly.pdbx_strand_id
1 'polypeptide(L)'
;GFVAHGTASQNCTEERTDAFEVIYNLPHTAAVYSSVQDPSLLCATADLLYFSRKEGKLGYLIHLKGLNGTTKQDVTFDYTNTTDPSVIILTVNKDTSNPIPSISLYSDYETCSVFKYEYSSGQDQCILYVDRAAVNNIPPICIGKLQCACGSAFPLYDNATCSNTDGSV
;
A
#
# COMPACT_ATOMS: atom_id res chain seq x y z
N GLY A 1 0.40 -44.33 8.12
CA GLY A 1 -0.68 -43.38 8.37
C GLY A 1 -0.08 -42.06 8.75
N PHE A 2 -0.33 -41.02 7.96
CA PHE A 2 -0.13 -39.62 8.33
C PHE A 2 -1.32 -38.86 7.75
N VAL A 3 -2.13 -38.31 8.64
CA VAL A 3 -3.26 -37.44 8.31
C VAL A 3 -2.70 -36.03 8.18
N ALA A 4 -2.71 -35.48 6.98
CA ALA A 4 -2.39 -34.07 6.78
C ALA A 4 -3.61 -33.24 7.20
N HIS A 5 -3.42 -32.42 8.22
CA HIS A 5 -4.39 -31.47 8.74
C HIS A 5 -4.90 -30.56 7.61
N GLY A 6 -6.22 -30.54 7.42
CA GLY A 6 -6.87 -29.50 6.64
C GLY A 6 -6.60 -28.15 7.30
N THR A 7 -5.89 -27.27 6.63
CA THR A 7 -5.93 -25.85 6.94
C THR A 7 -7.25 -25.33 6.39
N ALA A 8 -8.15 -24.97 7.31
CA ALA A 8 -9.39 -24.32 7.01
C ALA A 8 -9.17 -23.24 5.94
N SER A 9 -9.92 -23.32 4.86
CA SER A 9 -10.23 -22.15 4.03
C SER A 9 -10.88 -21.14 4.97
N GLN A 10 -10.08 -20.24 5.56
CA GLN A 10 -10.61 -19.01 6.14
C GLN A 10 -11.37 -18.37 5.00
N ASN A 11 -12.69 -18.19 5.16
CA ASN A 11 -13.50 -17.49 4.19
C ASN A 11 -12.84 -16.14 3.89
N CYS A 12 -12.23 -16.07 2.71
CA CYS A 12 -11.57 -14.88 2.20
C CYS A 12 -12.62 -13.88 1.76
N THR A 13 -13.33 -13.30 2.71
CA THR A 13 -14.29 -12.24 2.44
C THR A 13 -13.54 -10.92 2.39
N GLU A 14 -13.55 -10.28 1.22
CA GLU A 14 -13.12 -8.89 1.06
C GLU A 14 -13.96 -8.01 1.98
N GLU A 15 -13.32 -7.39 2.96
CA GLU A 15 -13.94 -6.39 3.83
C GLU A 15 -13.44 -5.04 3.36
N ARG A 16 -14.00 -4.59 2.23
CA ARG A 16 -13.61 -3.30 1.64
C ARG A 16 -13.87 -2.19 2.66
N THR A 17 -12.84 -1.39 2.87
CA THR A 17 -12.83 -0.29 3.83
C THR A 17 -13.00 1.04 3.12
N ASP A 18 -13.48 2.07 3.82
CA ASP A 18 -13.50 3.43 3.30
C ASP A 18 -12.06 3.91 3.07
N ALA A 19 -11.67 4.04 1.81
CA ALA A 19 -10.31 4.38 1.40
C ALA A 19 -9.87 5.76 1.92
N PHE A 20 -10.79 6.71 2.02
CA PHE A 20 -10.52 8.07 2.44
C PHE A 20 -10.26 8.13 3.96
N GLU A 21 -11.06 7.40 4.74
CA GLU A 21 -10.85 7.24 6.18
C GLU A 21 -9.56 6.48 6.48
N VAL A 22 -9.24 5.43 5.72
CA VAL A 22 -7.99 4.68 5.88
C VAL A 22 -6.78 5.61 5.74
N ILE A 23 -6.76 6.41 4.67
CA ILE A 23 -5.64 7.31 4.42
C ILE A 23 -5.53 8.41 5.48
N TYR A 24 -6.67 8.95 5.93
CA TYR A 24 -6.68 9.95 7.00
C TYR A 24 -6.09 9.41 8.31
N ASN A 25 -6.38 8.16 8.67
CA ASN A 25 -5.91 7.56 9.92
C ASN A 25 -4.48 7.02 9.85
N LEU A 26 -3.93 6.78 8.66
CA LEU A 26 -2.57 6.25 8.46
C LEU A 26 -1.65 7.29 7.77
N PRO A 27 -1.43 8.48 8.33
CA PRO A 27 -0.76 9.59 7.61
C PRO A 27 0.72 9.36 7.29
N HIS A 28 1.35 8.36 7.91
CA HIS A 28 2.78 8.08 7.79
C HIS A 28 2.99 6.58 7.60
N THR A 29 3.18 6.13 6.36
CA THR A 29 3.27 4.69 6.07
C THR A 29 4.57 4.28 5.39
N ALA A 30 4.85 2.98 5.44
CA ALA A 30 5.83 2.31 4.60
C ALA A 30 5.13 1.24 3.76
N ALA A 31 5.56 1.09 2.51
CA ALA A 31 5.18 -0.06 1.71
C ALA A 31 6.02 -1.26 2.17
N VAL A 32 5.36 -2.27 2.76
CA VAL A 32 6.07 -3.41 3.38
C VAL A 32 6.00 -4.69 2.54
N TYR A 33 4.91 -4.88 1.79
CA TYR A 33 4.75 -6.01 0.87
C TYR A 33 3.98 -5.58 -0.37
N SER A 34 4.24 -6.25 -1.50
CA SER A 34 3.52 -6.09 -2.77
C SER A 34 3.10 -7.45 -3.34
N SER A 35 1.99 -7.51 -4.08
CA SER A 35 1.56 -8.75 -4.76
C SER A 35 2.44 -9.14 -5.95
N VAL A 36 3.21 -8.18 -6.47
CA VAL A 36 4.20 -8.39 -7.54
C VAL A 36 5.59 -7.95 -7.08
N GLN A 37 6.63 -8.50 -7.68
CA GLN A 37 7.99 -8.05 -7.43
C GLN A 37 8.23 -6.69 -8.07
N ASP A 38 8.28 -5.65 -7.25
CA ASP A 38 8.49 -4.28 -7.68
C ASP A 38 9.69 -3.66 -6.94
N PRO A 39 10.89 -3.66 -7.54
CA PRO A 39 12.09 -3.14 -6.88
C PRO A 39 12.06 -1.62 -6.70
N SER A 40 11.18 -0.89 -7.41
CA SER A 40 11.08 0.57 -7.30
C SER A 40 10.48 1.03 -5.98
N LEU A 41 9.69 0.16 -5.34
CA LEU A 41 9.04 0.42 -4.06
C LEU A 41 9.86 -0.06 -2.86
N LEU A 42 11.08 -0.57 -3.08
CA LEU A 42 11.93 -1.04 -2.00
C LEU A 42 12.23 0.12 -1.02
N CYS A 43 11.90 -0.08 0.25
CA CYS A 43 11.99 0.91 1.32
C CYS A 43 11.19 2.20 1.08
N ALA A 44 10.16 2.14 0.22
CA ALA A 44 9.31 3.29 -0.04
C ALA A 44 8.49 3.67 1.21
N THR A 45 8.41 4.97 1.48
CA THR A 45 7.59 5.53 2.55
C THR A 45 6.65 6.60 2.00
N ALA A 46 5.57 6.89 2.71
CA ALA A 46 4.59 7.87 2.31
C ALA A 46 4.23 8.80 3.47
N ASP A 47 4.06 10.08 3.15
CA ASP A 47 3.69 11.13 4.08
C ASP A 47 2.48 11.91 3.56
N LEU A 48 1.41 11.99 4.35
CA LEU A 48 0.18 12.68 3.97
C LEU A 48 0.47 14.17 3.80
N LEU A 49 0.29 14.68 2.59
CA LEU A 49 0.55 16.08 2.24
C LEU A 49 -0.63 16.97 2.56
N TYR A 50 -1.82 16.53 2.17
CA TYR A 50 -3.06 17.29 2.36
C TYR A 50 -4.26 16.35 2.39
N PHE A 51 -5.32 16.82 3.04
CA PHE A 51 -6.61 16.12 3.12
C PHE A 51 -7.75 17.13 3.18
N SER A 52 -8.76 16.95 2.33
CA SER A 52 -9.97 17.76 2.29
C SER A 52 -11.20 16.89 2.07
N ARG A 53 -11.90 16.57 3.15
CA ARG A 53 -13.20 15.87 3.09
C ARG A 53 -14.23 16.66 2.29
N LYS A 54 -14.22 18.00 2.39
CA LYS A 54 -15.14 18.88 1.67
C LYS A 54 -14.96 18.80 0.16
N GLU A 55 -13.71 18.73 -0.30
CA GLU A 55 -13.41 18.65 -1.73
C GLU A 55 -13.35 17.21 -2.25
N GLY A 56 -13.36 16.22 -1.34
CA GLY A 56 -13.14 14.83 -1.69
C GLY A 56 -11.75 14.58 -2.27
N LYS A 57 -10.75 15.34 -1.81
CA LYS A 57 -9.36 15.24 -2.28
C LYS A 57 -8.37 15.04 -1.14
N LEU A 58 -7.35 14.24 -1.39
CA LEU A 58 -6.21 14.07 -0.50
C LEU A 58 -4.95 13.81 -1.33
N GLY A 59 -3.77 13.92 -0.72
CA GLY A 59 -2.54 13.60 -1.42
C GLY A 59 -1.44 13.07 -0.51
N TYR A 60 -0.65 12.15 -1.05
CA TYR A 60 0.55 11.59 -0.43
C TYR A 60 1.81 12.06 -1.17
N LEU A 61 2.89 12.26 -0.41
CA LEU A 61 4.25 12.28 -0.94
C LEU A 61 4.85 10.90 -0.73
N ILE A 62 5.19 10.23 -1.81
CA ILE A 62 5.86 8.94 -1.79
C ILE A 62 7.36 9.18 -1.94
N HIS A 63 8.13 8.76 -0.96
CA HIS A 63 9.59 8.81 -0.94
C HIS A 63 10.16 7.49 -1.46
N LEU A 64 10.62 7.46 -2.70
CA LEU A 64 11.31 6.31 -3.28
C LEU A 64 12.80 6.39 -2.99
N LYS A 65 13.36 5.35 -2.37
CA LYS A 65 14.76 5.36 -1.90
C LYS A 65 15.80 5.18 -3.00
N GLY A 66 15.42 4.67 -4.17
CA GLY A 66 16.35 4.45 -5.28
C GLY A 66 17.33 3.30 -5.06
N LEU A 67 16.85 2.19 -4.50
CA LEU A 67 17.66 1.00 -4.22
C LEU A 67 17.64 0.04 -5.41
N ASN A 68 18.63 -0.87 -5.50
CA ASN A 68 18.72 -1.89 -6.55
C ASN A 68 18.70 -1.32 -7.99
N GLY A 69 19.39 -0.20 -8.21
CA GLY A 69 19.47 0.44 -9.53
C GLY A 69 18.25 1.26 -9.93
N THR A 70 17.30 1.48 -9.02
CA THR A 70 16.16 2.37 -9.21
C THR A 70 16.50 3.82 -8.83
N THR A 71 15.72 4.79 -9.29
CA THR A 71 15.99 6.20 -9.05
C THR A 71 15.43 6.65 -7.70
N LYS A 72 16.25 7.36 -6.91
CA LYS A 72 15.78 8.06 -5.71
C LYS A 72 14.98 9.28 -6.14
N GLN A 73 13.72 9.35 -5.77
CA GLN A 73 12.84 10.45 -6.14
C GLN A 73 11.62 10.52 -5.22
N ASP A 74 11.06 11.72 -5.11
CA ASP A 74 9.75 11.91 -4.49
C ASP A 74 8.68 11.96 -5.59
N VAL A 75 7.57 11.28 -5.34
CA VAL A 75 6.43 11.19 -6.25
C VAL A 75 5.17 11.63 -5.52
N THR A 76 4.35 12.46 -6.15
CA THR A 76 3.07 12.88 -5.55
C THR A 76 1.95 11.95 -6.02
N PHE A 77 1.22 11.40 -5.06
CA PHE A 77 0.00 10.63 -5.30
C PHE A 77 -1.19 11.49 -4.89
N ASP A 78 -1.91 12.04 -5.87
CA ASP A 78 -3.13 12.83 -5.65
C ASP A 78 -4.36 11.93 -5.81
N TYR A 79 -5.24 11.90 -4.82
CA TYR A 79 -6.44 11.06 -4.84
C TYR A 79 -7.71 11.89 -4.84
N THR A 80 -8.71 11.42 -5.59
CA THR A 80 -10.08 11.96 -5.59
C THR A 80 -11.08 10.87 -5.24
N ASN A 81 -12.05 11.19 -4.39
CA ASN A 81 -13.13 10.28 -4.02
C ASN A 81 -14.01 9.88 -5.20
N THR A 82 -14.56 8.68 -5.12
CA THR A 82 -15.64 8.22 -6.00
C THR A 82 -16.95 8.08 -5.23
N THR A 83 -18.00 7.60 -5.90
CA THR A 83 -19.27 7.24 -5.25
C THR A 83 -19.18 5.96 -4.43
N ASP A 84 -18.20 5.09 -4.72
CA ASP A 84 -17.89 3.93 -3.89
C ASP A 84 -16.83 4.34 -2.85
N PRO A 85 -17.14 4.27 -1.54
CA PRO A 85 -16.21 4.71 -0.50
C PRO A 85 -14.92 3.87 -0.46
N SER A 86 -14.94 2.66 -1.02
CA SER A 86 -13.74 1.82 -1.11
C SER A 86 -12.83 2.14 -2.28
N VAL A 87 -13.29 2.98 -3.22
CA VAL A 87 -12.57 3.31 -4.45
C VAL A 87 -12.23 4.80 -4.49
N ILE A 88 -10.95 5.09 -4.71
CA ILE A 88 -10.42 6.43 -4.96
C ILE A 88 -9.65 6.42 -6.27
N ILE A 89 -9.62 7.56 -6.96
CA ILE A 89 -8.87 7.70 -8.22
C ILE A 89 -7.53 8.36 -7.91
N LEU A 90 -6.46 7.63 -8.15
CA LEU A 90 -5.08 8.10 -8.06
C LEU A 90 -4.67 8.81 -9.36
N THR A 91 -4.03 9.95 -9.21
CA THR A 91 -3.26 10.67 -10.22
C THR A 91 -1.83 10.79 -9.73
N VAL A 92 -0.87 10.31 -10.53
CA VAL A 92 0.56 10.33 -10.16
C VAL A 92 1.22 11.56 -10.77
N ASN A 93 1.91 12.37 -9.96
CA ASN A 93 2.60 13.59 -10.38
C ASN A 93 1.72 14.53 -11.24
N LYS A 94 0.44 14.64 -10.88
CA LYS A 94 -0.58 15.41 -11.63
C LYS A 94 -0.82 14.95 -13.08
N ASP A 95 -0.39 13.75 -13.46
CA ASP A 95 -0.70 13.16 -14.77
C ASP A 95 -2.16 12.67 -14.81
N THR A 96 -3.06 13.58 -15.19
CA THR A 96 -4.48 13.26 -15.34
C THR A 96 -4.81 12.44 -16.59
N SER A 97 -3.83 12.12 -17.44
CA SER A 97 -4.07 11.31 -18.65
C SER A 97 -4.14 9.82 -18.36
N ASN A 98 -3.59 9.38 -17.22
CA ASN A 98 -3.56 7.99 -16.79
C ASN A 98 -4.08 7.83 -15.34
N PRO A 99 -5.36 8.11 -15.06
CA PRO A 99 -5.92 7.90 -13.72
C PRO A 99 -5.94 6.41 -13.37
N ILE A 100 -5.58 6.08 -12.14
CA ILE A 100 -5.49 4.71 -11.64
C ILE A 100 -6.57 4.51 -10.56
N PRO A 101 -7.57 3.64 -10.77
CA PRO A 101 -8.43 3.23 -9.68
C PRO A 101 -7.61 2.55 -8.58
N SER A 102 -7.78 3.02 -7.34
CA SER A 102 -7.17 2.46 -6.16
C SER A 102 -8.28 2.01 -5.20
N ILE A 103 -8.27 0.73 -4.87
CA ILE A 103 -9.33 0.05 -4.11
C ILE A 103 -8.77 -0.32 -2.74
N SER A 104 -9.40 0.14 -1.67
CA SER A 104 -9.08 -0.25 -0.31
C SER A 104 -9.71 -1.62 0.00
N LEU A 105 -8.87 -2.65 0.05
CA LEU A 105 -9.29 -4.04 0.23
C LEU A 105 -9.42 -4.43 1.70
N TYR A 106 -8.67 -3.76 2.57
CA TYR A 106 -8.67 -3.97 4.01
C TYR A 106 -7.93 -2.83 4.72
N SER A 107 -8.33 -2.53 5.95
CA SER A 107 -7.54 -1.80 6.92
C SER A 107 -8.06 -2.06 8.34
N ASP A 108 -7.19 -1.95 9.32
CA ASP A 108 -7.58 -1.85 10.73
C ASP A 108 -7.72 -0.40 11.21
N TYR A 109 -7.50 0.58 10.31
CA TYR A 109 -7.49 2.03 10.57
C TYR A 109 -6.45 2.51 11.58
N GLU A 110 -5.54 1.65 12.05
CA GLU A 110 -4.60 1.98 13.12
C GLU A 110 -3.16 1.67 12.74
N THR A 111 -2.93 0.51 12.11
CA THR A 111 -1.57 0.03 11.84
C THR A 111 -1.32 -0.31 10.39
N CYS A 112 -2.33 -0.71 9.63
CA CYS A 112 -2.10 -1.23 8.29
C CYS A 112 -3.29 -1.07 7.33
N SER A 113 -2.98 -1.13 6.04
CA SER A 113 -3.98 -1.15 4.98
C SER A 113 -3.49 -1.90 3.75
N VAL A 114 -4.41 -2.52 3.03
CA VAL A 114 -4.15 -3.16 1.74
C VAL A 114 -4.89 -2.38 0.66
N PHE A 115 -4.15 -1.85 -0.29
CA PHE A 115 -4.70 -1.19 -1.47
C PHE A 115 -4.38 -2.00 -2.72
N LYS A 116 -5.34 -2.10 -3.64
CA LYS A 116 -5.14 -2.59 -5.02
C LYS A 116 -5.12 -1.40 -5.97
N TYR A 117 -4.11 -1.33 -6.82
CA TYR A 117 -4.00 -0.36 -7.91
C TYR A 117 -4.27 -1.06 -9.23
N GLU A 118 -5.27 -0.57 -9.96
CA GLU A 118 -5.72 -1.14 -11.23
C GLU A 118 -5.05 -0.41 -12.40
N TYR A 119 -3.89 -0.91 -12.83
CA TYR A 119 -3.15 -0.31 -13.93
C TYR A 119 -3.78 -0.67 -15.28
N SER A 120 -3.82 0.30 -16.20
CA SER A 120 -4.35 0.10 -17.56
C SER A 120 -3.59 -0.95 -18.37
N SER A 121 -2.34 -1.28 -17.98
CA SER A 121 -1.55 -2.37 -18.54
C SER A 121 -2.10 -3.77 -18.21
N GLY A 122 -3.07 -3.88 -17.30
CA GLY A 122 -3.68 -5.12 -16.84
C GLY A 122 -2.86 -5.87 -15.78
N GLN A 123 -1.76 -5.29 -15.31
CA GLN A 123 -0.98 -5.82 -14.19
C GLN A 123 -1.35 -5.08 -12.91
N ASP A 124 -2.46 -5.48 -12.32
CA ASP A 124 -2.90 -4.94 -11.03
C ASP A 124 -1.88 -5.26 -9.93
N GLN A 125 -1.66 -4.31 -9.03
CA GLN A 125 -0.72 -4.44 -7.93
C GLN A 125 -1.41 -4.17 -6.62
N CYS A 126 -1.28 -5.08 -5.67
CA CYS A 126 -1.66 -4.84 -4.30
C CYS A 126 -0.44 -4.46 -3.48
N ILE A 127 -0.62 -3.49 -2.58
CA ILE A 127 0.43 -3.06 -1.65
C ILE A 127 -0.15 -3.09 -0.25
N LEU A 128 0.59 -3.71 0.67
CA LEU A 128 0.38 -3.58 2.10
C LEU A 128 1.19 -2.37 2.59
N TYR A 129 0.47 -1.36 3.03
CA TYR A 129 1.02 -0.20 3.73
C TYR A 129 0.89 -0.40 5.23
N VAL A 130 1.92 -0.04 5.98
CA VAL A 130 1.94 -0.13 7.44
C VAL A 130 2.38 1.20 8.00
N ASP A 131 1.75 1.64 9.10
CA ASP A 131 2.20 2.80 9.86
C ASP A 131 3.69 2.65 10.20
N ARG A 132 4.49 3.70 9.99
CA ARG A 132 5.94 3.61 10.17
C ARG A 132 6.36 3.18 11.57
N ALA A 133 5.57 3.44 12.62
CA ALA A 133 5.84 2.98 13.97
C ALA A 133 5.63 1.47 14.15
N ALA A 134 4.83 0.85 13.28
CA ALA A 134 4.45 -0.57 13.35
C ALA A 134 5.25 -1.49 12.41
N VAL A 135 6.15 -0.97 11.57
CA VAL A 135 6.88 -1.78 10.55
C VAL A 135 7.71 -2.94 11.13
N ASN A 136 8.15 -2.83 12.39
CA ASN A 136 8.89 -3.90 13.08
C ASN A 136 7.98 -4.90 13.81
N ASN A 137 6.68 -4.64 13.87
CA ASN A 137 5.68 -5.46 14.55
C ASN A 137 4.36 -5.47 13.76
N ILE A 138 4.45 -5.85 12.49
CA ILE A 138 3.30 -5.88 11.57
C ILE A 138 2.30 -6.93 12.06
N PRO A 139 1.02 -6.57 12.33
CA PRO A 139 0.03 -7.55 12.74
C PRO A 139 -0.13 -8.67 11.70
N PRO A 140 -0.12 -9.96 12.10
CA PRO A 140 -0.23 -11.07 11.15
C PRO A 140 -1.48 -11.03 10.27
N ILE A 141 -2.57 -10.44 10.79
CA ILE A 141 -3.82 -10.26 10.05
C ILE A 141 -3.64 -9.40 8.78
N CYS A 142 -2.77 -8.40 8.81
CA CYS A 142 -2.51 -7.51 7.68
C CYS A 142 -1.88 -8.26 6.50
N ILE A 143 -0.88 -9.10 6.78
CA ILE A 143 -0.22 -9.95 5.78
C ILE A 143 -1.20 -11.00 5.27
N GLY A 144 -1.98 -11.62 6.16
CA GLY A 144 -3.02 -12.57 5.80
C GLY A 144 -4.07 -11.97 4.86
N LYS A 145 -4.51 -10.73 5.09
CA LYS A 145 -5.48 -10.03 4.23
C LYS A 145 -4.89 -9.70 2.85
N LEU A 146 -3.61 -9.31 2.75
CA LEU A 146 -2.94 -9.15 1.45
C LEU A 146 -2.91 -10.47 0.67
N GLN A 147 -2.47 -11.56 1.29
CA GLN A 147 -2.38 -12.87 0.65
C GLN A 147 -3.75 -13.42 0.24
N CYS A 148 -4.75 -13.17 1.09
CA CYS A 148 -6.12 -13.58 0.86
C CYS A 148 -6.75 -12.85 -0.35
N ALA A 149 -6.53 -11.54 -0.48
CA ALA A 149 -7.10 -10.75 -1.56
C ALA A 149 -6.29 -10.82 -2.86
N CYS A 150 -4.96 -10.99 -2.78
CA CYS A 150 -4.05 -10.79 -3.91
C CYS A 150 -3.06 -11.96 -4.15
N GLY A 151 -3.13 -13.01 -3.34
CA GLY A 151 -2.31 -14.22 -3.45
C GLY A 151 -0.90 -14.04 -2.89
N SER A 152 0.01 -13.49 -3.69
CA SER A 152 1.43 -13.39 -3.35
C SER A 152 1.74 -12.19 -2.46
N ALA A 153 2.85 -12.24 -1.71
CA ALA A 153 3.36 -11.15 -0.89
C ALA A 153 4.89 -11.11 -0.96
N PHE A 154 5.44 -10.23 -1.80
CA PHE A 154 6.87 -9.97 -1.95
C PHE A 154 7.29 -8.85 -1.00
N PRO A 155 8.33 -9.04 -0.17
CA PRO A 155 8.76 -8.04 0.79
C PRO A 155 9.35 -6.81 0.09
N LEU A 156 8.95 -5.64 0.57
CA LEU A 156 9.45 -4.32 0.16
C LEU A 156 10.17 -3.57 1.28
N TYR A 157 10.10 -4.07 2.51
CA TYR A 157 10.73 -3.43 3.65
C TYR A 157 11.40 -4.46 4.55
N ASP A 158 12.66 -4.20 4.90
CA ASP A 158 13.36 -4.86 5.99
C ASP A 158 14.25 -3.83 6.71
N ASN A 159 14.32 -3.91 8.02
CA ASN A 159 15.00 -2.90 8.84
C ASN A 159 16.51 -2.81 8.50
N ALA A 160 17.15 -3.94 8.21
CA ALA A 160 18.58 -3.98 7.88
C ALA A 160 18.91 -3.22 6.59
N THR A 161 18.03 -3.27 5.59
CA THR A 161 18.21 -2.52 4.34
C THR A 161 17.69 -1.09 4.47
N CYS A 162 16.51 -0.90 5.07
CA CYS A 162 15.78 0.37 5.01
C CYS A 162 16.19 1.41 6.06
N SER A 163 16.73 0.98 7.21
CA SER A 163 17.22 1.91 8.25
C SER A 163 18.66 2.39 7.99
N ASN A 164 19.40 1.73 7.10
CA ASN A 164 20.82 1.98 6.87
C ASN A 164 21.11 3.01 5.77
N THR A 165 20.20 3.94 5.47
CA THR A 165 20.40 4.90 4.36
C THR A 165 20.03 6.33 4.70
N ASP A 166 20.70 6.86 5.73
CA ASP A 166 21.27 8.21 5.66
C ASP A 166 22.73 8.11 5.20
N GLY A 167 22.95 8.10 3.88
CA GLY A 167 24.26 8.35 3.25
C GLY A 167 25.06 7.14 2.75
N SER A 168 25.84 7.40 1.69
CA SER A 168 26.77 6.54 0.90
C SER A 168 26.09 5.89 -0.32
N VAL A 169 26.38 6.27 -1.57
CA VAL A 169 27.64 6.74 -2.21
C VAL A 169 27.43 8.03 -2.99
#